data_AF-A0A7C0Z1M5-F1
#
_entry.id   AF-A0A7C0Z1M5-F1
#
_cell.length_a   1.000
_cell.length_b   1.000
_cell.length_c   1.000
_cell.angle_alpha   90.00
_cell.angle_beta   90.00
_cell.angle_gamma   90.00
#
_symmetry.space_group_name_H-M   'P 1'
#
loop_
_entity.id
_entity.type
_entity.pdbx_description
1 polymer ?
#
loop_
_entity_poly.entity_id
_entity_poly.type
_entity_poly.pdbx_seq_one_letter_code
_entity_poly.pdbx_strand_id
1 'polypeptide(L)'
;LIIYELGNVFWKHPEIDADKAHNFIMKFLDLNIELMNVHEDEEVLREICDISKNMNITFYDASYIALARRMKAKMITADERLKRSFPETATLIRELVSESA
;
A
#
# COMPACT_ATOMS: atom_id res chain seq x y z
N LEU A 1 1.80 -7.20 2.43
CA LEU A 1 2.77 -6.08 2.51
C LEU A 1 2.40 -5.09 3.61
N ILE A 2 1.17 -4.56 3.59
CA ILE A 2 0.72 -3.51 4.52
C ILE A 2 1.00 -3.77 6.01
N ILE A 3 0.84 -5.01 6.48
CA ILE A 3 1.14 -5.36 7.88
C ILE A 3 2.63 -5.20 8.21
N TYR A 4 3.52 -5.59 7.30
CA TYR A 4 4.97 -5.40 7.49
C TYR A 4 5.36 -3.92 7.42
N GLU A 5 4.69 -3.12 6.57
CA GLU A 5 4.92 -1.68 6.50
C GLU A 5 4.45 -0.98 7.77
N LEU A 6 3.27 -1.31 8.28
CA LEU A 6 2.77 -0.83 9.58
C LEU A 6 3.73 -1.21 10.71
N GLY A 7 4.15 -2.47 10.76
CA GLY A 7 5.14 -2.93 11.74
C GLY A 7 6.45 -2.15 11.67
N ASN A 8 6.97 -1.88 10.47
CA ASN A 8 8.19 -1.10 10.27
C ASN A 8 8.04 0.38 10.64
N VAL A 9 6.85 0.97 10.43
CA VAL A 9 6.53 2.33 10.89
C VAL A 9 6.51 2.38 12.41
N PHE A 10 5.80 1.46 13.06
CA PHE A 10 5.69 1.42 14.52
C PHE A 10 7.04 1.12 15.19
N TRP A 11 7.84 0.21 14.63
CA TRP A 11 9.19 -0.09 15.12
C TRP A 11 10.10 1.14 15.14
N LYS A 12 9.97 2.04 14.15
CA LYS A 12 10.75 3.28 14.06
C LYS A 12 10.20 4.41 14.93
N HIS A 13 8.97 4.28 15.44
CA HIS A 13 8.31 5.35 16.16
C HIS A 13 8.69 5.32 17.65
N PRO A 14 9.34 6.38 18.19
CA PRO A 14 9.95 6.34 19.52
C PRO A 14 8.95 6.17 20.67
N GLU A 15 7.69 6.56 20.47
CA GLU A 15 6.63 6.51 21.49
C GLU A 15 5.73 5.27 21.43
N ILE A 16 5.96 4.40 20.43
CA ILE A 16 5.17 3.18 20.23
C ILE A 16 6.00 1.99 20.72
N ASP A 17 5.58 1.42 21.85
CA ASP A 17 6.11 0.16 22.35
C ASP A 17 5.49 -1.04 21.60
N ALA A 18 6.01 -2.23 21.89
CA ALA A 18 5.58 -3.48 21.24
C ALA A 18 4.09 -3.78 21.46
N ASP A 19 3.55 -3.50 22.65
CA ASP A 19 2.15 -3.77 22.99
C ASP A 19 1.20 -2.82 22.23
N LYS A 20 1.55 -1.53 22.14
CA LYS A 20 0.82 -0.56 21.32
C LYS A 20 0.87 -0.94 19.85
N ALA A 21 2.04 -1.32 19.33
CA ALA A 21 2.19 -1.74 17.93
C ALA A 21 1.30 -2.94 17.62
N HIS A 22 1.33 -3.98 18.47
CA HIS A 22 0.46 -5.16 18.34
C HIS A 22 -1.02 -4.75 18.35
N ASN A 23 -1.44 -3.93 19.32
CA ASN A 23 -2.83 -3.49 19.43
C ASN A 23 -3.30 -2.67 18.23
N PHE A 24 -2.45 -1.81 17.67
CA PHE A 24 -2.79 -1.03 16.47
C PHE A 24 -2.90 -1.90 15.23
N ILE A 25 -2.01 -2.88 15.06
CA ILE A 25 -2.09 -3.84 13.95
C ILE A 25 -3.37 -4.68 14.04
N MET A 26 -3.72 -5.17 15.24
CA MET A 26 -4.96 -5.93 15.44
C MET A 26 -6.19 -5.09 15.11
N LYS A 27 -6.27 -3.85 15.61
CA LYS A 27 -7.36 -2.93 15.26
C LYS A 27 -7.45 -2.62 13.77
N PHE A 28 -6.31 -2.56 13.07
CA PHE A 28 -6.28 -2.39 11.63
C PHE A 28 -6.87 -3.62 10.91
N LEU A 29 -6.53 -4.83 11.36
CA LEU A 29 -7.07 -6.07 10.81
C LEU A 29 -8.59 -6.21 11.07
N ASP A 30 -9.09 -5.64 12.16
CA ASP A 30 -10.52 -5.59 12.47
C ASP A 30 -11.35 -4.72 11.50
N LEU A 31 -10.70 -3.91 10.64
CA LEU A 31 -11.39 -3.09 9.63
C LEU A 31 -12.01 -3.90 8.48
N ASN A 32 -11.94 -5.23 8.53
CA ASN A 32 -12.47 -6.15 7.51
C ASN A 32 -11.93 -5.85 6.11
N ILE A 33 -10.64 -5.50 6.03
CA ILE A 33 -9.92 -5.28 4.77
C ILE A 33 -9.47 -6.63 4.23
N GLU A 34 -9.82 -6.92 2.98
CA GLU A 34 -9.34 -8.12 2.30
C GLU A 34 -7.83 -8.01 2.01
N LEU A 35 -7.07 -9.00 2.48
CA LEU A 35 -5.63 -9.09 2.23
C LEU A 35 -5.38 -9.97 1.00
N MET A 36 -4.73 -9.39 -0.01
CA MET A 36 -4.45 -10.06 -1.27
C MET A 36 -3.04 -10.65 -1.31
N ASN A 37 -2.92 -11.91 -1.74
CA ASN A 37 -1.65 -12.61 -1.93
C ASN A 37 -1.17 -12.49 -3.39
N VAL A 38 -0.41 -11.44 -3.69
CA VAL A 38 0.06 -11.16 -5.07
C VAL A 38 0.97 -12.24 -5.68
N HIS A 39 1.53 -13.14 -4.88
CA HIS A 39 2.38 -14.23 -5.35
C HIS A 39 1.60 -15.47 -5.81
N GLU A 40 0.29 -15.51 -5.55
CA GLU A 40 -0.59 -16.59 -6.01
C GLU A 40 -1.15 -16.32 -7.43
N ASP A 41 -1.08 -15.08 -7.90
CA ASP A 41 -1.48 -14.67 -9.26
C ASP A 41 -0.21 -14.39 -10.10
N GLU A 42 0.13 -15.31 -11.01
CA GLU A 42 1.34 -15.22 -11.84
C GLU A 42 1.35 -13.95 -12.71
N GLU A 43 0.20 -13.55 -13.25
CA GLU A 43 0.10 -12.38 -14.12
C GLU A 43 0.35 -11.09 -13.32
N VAL A 44 -0.23 -11.00 -12.12
CA VAL A 44 0.04 -9.88 -11.21
C VAL A 44 1.51 -9.86 -10.79
N LEU A 45 2.08 -11.00 -10.41
CA LEU A 45 3.48 -11.07 -9.99
C LEU A 45 4.43 -10.63 -11.13
N ARG A 46 4.15 -11.04 -12.36
CA ARG A 46 4.88 -10.60 -13.55
C ARG A 46 4.77 -9.09 -13.75
N GLU A 47 3.57 -8.53 -13.64
CA GLU A 47 3.36 -7.08 -13.75
C GLU A 47 4.15 -6.31 -12.68
N ILE A 48 4.22 -6.82 -11.44
CA ILE A 48 5.01 -6.19 -10.35
C ILE A 48 6.50 -6.14 -10.71
N CYS A 49 7.04 -7.24 -11.20
CA CYS A 49 8.43 -7.32 -11.67
C CYS A 49 8.69 -6.29 -12.79
N ASP A 50 7.80 -6.22 -13.77
CA ASP A 50 7.94 -5.30 -14.90
C ASP A 50 7.84 -3.83 -14.46
N ILE A 51 6.85 -3.48 -13.64
CA ILE A 51 6.66 -2.12 -13.12
C ILE A 51 7.86 -1.70 -12.28
N SER A 52 8.28 -2.51 -11.31
CA SER A 52 9.39 -2.17 -10.42
C SER A 52 10.68 -1.92 -11.20
N LYS A 53 10.96 -2.73 -12.22
CA LYS A 53 12.14 -2.59 -13.06
C LYS A 53 12.08 -1.37 -13.99
N ASN A 54 10.97 -1.21 -14.71
CA ASN A 54 10.85 -0.19 -15.75
C ASN A 54 10.61 1.22 -15.18
N MET A 55 9.92 1.31 -14.05
CA MET A 55 9.61 2.60 -13.40
C MET A 55 10.61 2.95 -12.30
N ASN A 56 11.61 2.10 -12.05
CA ASN A 56 12.64 2.27 -11.02
C ASN A 56 12.05 2.59 -9.63
N ILE A 57 11.04 1.81 -9.23
CA ILE A 57 10.41 1.87 -7.91
C ILE A 57 10.61 0.56 -7.16
N THR A 58 10.36 0.56 -5.85
CA THR A 58 10.54 -0.66 -5.06
C THR A 58 9.52 -1.72 -5.46
N PHE A 59 9.85 -2.99 -5.21
CA PHE A 59 8.90 -4.09 -5.39
C PHE A 59 7.62 -3.88 -4.56
N TYR A 60 7.73 -3.26 -3.39
CA TYR A 60 6.59 -2.93 -2.53
C TYR A 60 5.65 -1.92 -3.20
N ASP A 61 6.19 -0.81 -3.71
CA ASP A 61 5.40 0.21 -4.39
C ASP A 61 4.73 -0.36 -5.66
N ALA A 62 5.48 -1.14 -6.45
CA ALA A 62 4.97 -1.79 -7.65
C ALA A 62 3.84 -2.79 -7.33
N SER A 63 3.91 -3.47 -6.19
CA SER A 63 2.88 -4.42 -5.73
C SER A 63 1.51 -3.75 -5.56
N TYR A 64 1.49 -2.55 -4.97
CA TYR A 64 0.24 -1.81 -4.80
C TYR A 64 -0.34 -1.30 -6.13
N ILE A 65 0.52 -0.85 -7.05
CA ILE A 65 0.09 -0.39 -8.38
C ILE A 65 -0.48 -1.53 -9.22
N ALA A 66 0.23 -2.67 -9.31
CA ALA A 66 -0.23 -3.82 -10.07
C ALA A 66 -1.56 -4.36 -9.52
N LEU A 67 -1.67 -4.48 -8.19
CA LEU A 67 -2.90 -4.93 -7.56
C LEU A 67 -4.08 -3.98 -7.83
N ALA A 68 -3.86 -2.67 -7.74
CA ALA A 68 -4.90 -1.68 -8.06
C ALA A 68 -5.39 -1.79 -9.52
N ARG A 69 -4.47 -2.00 -10.47
CA ARG A 69 -4.82 -2.23 -11.88
C ARG A 69 -5.60 -3.52 -12.08
N ARG A 70 -5.14 -4.63 -11.48
CA ARG A 70 -5.80 -5.93 -11.51
C ARG A 70 -7.24 -5.88 -10.99
N MET A 71 -7.46 -5.08 -9.94
CA MET A 71 -8.77 -4.88 -9.33
C MET A 71 -9.61 -3.78 -10.00
N LYS A 72 -9.05 -3.07 -11.00
CA LYS A 72 -9.66 -1.88 -11.62
C LYS A 72 -10.06 -0.82 -10.59
N ALA A 73 -9.25 -0.67 -9.54
CA ALA A 73 -9.46 0.24 -8.42
C ALA A 73 -8.43 1.38 -8.42
N LYS A 74 -8.65 2.37 -7.55
CA LYS A 74 -7.65 3.41 -7.26
C LYS A 74 -6.80 2.97 -6.06
N MET A 75 -5.48 3.12 -6.18
CA MET A 75 -4.54 2.97 -5.07
C MET A 75 -4.54 4.25 -4.24
N ILE A 76 -4.92 4.15 -2.97
CA ILE A 76 -4.84 5.27 -2.03
C ILE A 76 -3.43 5.31 -1.43
N THR A 77 -2.78 6.48 -1.45
CA THR A 77 -1.42 6.64 -0.92
C THR A 77 -1.17 8.03 -0.35
N ALA A 78 -0.14 8.17 0.49
CA ALA A 78 0.41 9.46 0.89
C ALA A 78 1.68 9.83 0.11
N ASP A 79 2.18 8.96 -0.78
CA ASP A 79 3.39 9.23 -1.57
C ASP A 79 3.07 9.99 -2.86
N GLU A 80 3.42 11.28 -2.88
CA GLU A 80 3.32 12.16 -4.04
C GLU A 80 4.05 11.65 -5.28
N ARG A 81 5.16 10.93 -5.10
CA ARG A 81 5.95 10.40 -6.21
C ARG A 81 5.16 9.33 -6.94
N LEU A 82 4.43 8.47 -6.21
CA LEU A 82 3.56 7.47 -6.80
C LEU A 82 2.36 8.09 -7.51
N LYS A 83 1.72 9.12 -6.91
CA LYS A 83 0.64 9.86 -7.59
C LYS A 83 1.12 10.47 -8.90
N ARG A 84 2.30 11.09 -8.91
CA ARG A 84 2.86 11.72 -10.11
C ARG A 84 3.24 10.70 -11.19
N SER A 85 3.80 9.55 -10.81
CA SER A 85 4.19 8.50 -11.77
C SER A 85 3.01 7.70 -12.30
N PHE A 86 1.92 7.59 -11.52
CA PHE A 86 0.73 6.79 -11.86
C PHE A 86 -0.57 7.58 -11.64
N PRO A 87 -0.79 8.71 -12.32
CA PRO A 87 -1.90 9.61 -12.04
C PRO A 87 -3.28 8.97 -12.21
N GLU A 88 -3.39 7.99 -13.12
CA GLU A 88 -4.62 7.24 -13.40
C GLU A 88 -4.87 6.08 -12.43
N THR A 89 -3.87 5.63 -11.69
CA THR A 89 -4.01 4.50 -10.76
C THR A 89 -3.98 4.97 -9.31
N ALA A 90 -3.18 5.98 -8.97
CA ALA A 90 -2.99 6.45 -7.61
C ALA A 90 -3.82 7.71 -7.31
N THR A 91 -4.30 7.82 -6.08
CA THR A 91 -4.99 8.99 -5.52
C THR A 91 -4.40 9.30 -4.15
N LEU A 92 -4.24 10.58 -3.81
CA LEU A 92 -3.68 10.94 -2.51
C LEU A 92 -4.74 10.85 -1.43
N ILE A 93 -4.38 10.29 -0.28
CA ILE A 93 -5.32 10.16 0.84
C ILE A 93 -5.90 11.51 1.28
N ARG A 94 -5.10 12.59 1.23
CA ARG A 94 -5.56 13.94 1.60
C ARG A 94 -6.66 14.47 0.68
N GLU A 95 -6.70 14.05 -0.59
CA GLU A 95 -7.71 14.45 -1.56
C GLU A 95 -9.08 13.86 -1.19
N LEU A 96 -9.10 12.66 -0.60
CA LEU A 96 -10.33 11.98 -0.17
C LEU A 96 -10.88 12.53 1.16
N VAL A 97 -9.99 12.94 2.07
CA VAL A 97 -10.39 13.49 3.37
C VAL A 97 -10.95 14.91 3.23
N SER A 98 -10.44 15.70 2.27
CA SER A 98 -10.93 17.07 2.03
C SER A 98 -12.33 17.13 1.41
N GLU A 99 -12.78 16.10 0.71
CA GLU A 99 -14.13 16.03 0.13
C GLU A 99 -15.21 15.67 1.16
N SER A 100 -14.81 15.26 2.37
CA SER A 100 -15.71 14.82 3.44
C SER A 100 -15.91 15.87 4.55
N ALA A 101 -15.42 17.10 4.34
CA ALA A 101 -15.45 18.21 5.30
C ALA A 101 -16.35 19.37 4.84
#